data_AF-A0A100JV23-F1
#
_entry.id   AF-A0A100JV23-F1
#
_cell.length_a   1.000
_cell.length_b   1.000
_cell.length_c   1.000
_cell.angle_alpha   90.00
_cell.angle_beta   90.00
_cell.angle_gamma   90.00
#
_symmetry.space_group_name_H-M   'P 1'
#
loop_
_entity.id
_entity.type
_entity.pdbx_description
1 polymer ?
#
loop_
_entity_poly.entity_id
_entity_poly.type
_entity_poly.pdbx_seq_one_letter_code
_entity_poly.pdbx_strand_id
1 'polypeptide(L)'
;MGSVGKRGVLLGCGGLVVVLGVGAVVWGNGFGAPYSLASSPRVDVTVRAERSRYPDVRETAEDVDTVVRAYVQRLKAGDVEGLTELAGPAYEEPRGAAHDQVREFGEGARGHVDVMVEEGVVDYFNPVRLTYDRTGQKQELLLVKDDGHWWVGLGEGDPAAGM
;
A
#
# COMPACT_ATOMS: atom_id res chain seq x y z
N MET A 1 -21.31 -43.33 -59.76
CA MET A 1 -21.82 -44.20 -58.68
C MET A 1 -21.48 -43.55 -57.35
N GLY A 2 -22.46 -43.45 -56.45
CA GLY A 2 -22.26 -43.15 -55.02
C GLY A 2 -22.22 -41.66 -54.64
N SER A 3 -23.34 -41.16 -54.12
CA SER A 3 -23.56 -39.83 -53.53
C SER A 3 -23.76 -39.96 -52.01
N VAL A 4 -23.72 -38.81 -51.33
CA VAL A 4 -24.27 -38.47 -49.99
C VAL A 4 -23.27 -38.65 -48.81
N GLY A 5 -23.05 -37.67 -47.90
CA GLY A 5 -23.66 -36.34 -47.75
C GLY A 5 -23.19 -35.57 -46.50
N LYS A 6 -23.27 -34.24 -46.66
CA LYS A 6 -23.25 -33.06 -45.76
C LYS A 6 -23.50 -33.22 -44.24
N ARG A 7 -22.84 -32.33 -43.48
CA ARG A 7 -23.33 -31.34 -42.45
C ARG A 7 -22.06 -30.85 -41.69
N GLY A 8 -21.69 -29.58 -41.55
CA GLY A 8 -22.41 -28.31 -41.54
C GLY A 8 -22.77 -27.90 -40.11
N VAL A 9 -21.88 -27.18 -39.41
CA VAL A 9 -22.22 -26.30 -38.28
C VAL A 9 -21.34 -25.04 -38.33
N LEU A 10 -22.01 -23.92 -38.10
CA LEU A 10 -21.64 -22.52 -38.26
C LEU A 10 -21.19 -21.86 -36.95
N LEU A 11 -20.58 -20.68 -37.11
CA LEU A 11 -20.72 -19.44 -36.30
C LEU A 11 -19.99 -19.28 -34.96
N GLY A 12 -19.39 -18.09 -34.80
CA GLY A 12 -19.05 -17.48 -33.50
C GLY A 12 -17.73 -16.70 -33.56
N CYS A 13 -17.70 -15.47 -34.07
CA CYS A 13 -17.77 -14.22 -33.29
C CYS A 13 -16.48 -13.85 -32.53
N GLY A 14 -15.87 -12.73 -32.96
CA GLY A 14 -15.29 -11.66 -32.14
C GLY A 14 -14.38 -12.00 -30.95
N GLY A 15 -13.15 -11.50 -30.98
CA GLY A 15 -12.29 -11.50 -29.80
C GLY A 15 -11.05 -10.65 -29.98
N LEU A 16 -11.21 -9.35 -29.77
CA LEU A 16 -10.17 -8.34 -29.60
C LEU A 16 -9.12 -8.80 -28.58
N VAL A 17 -7.90 -9.13 -29.01
CA VAL A 17 -6.78 -9.38 -28.09
C VAL A 17 -6.20 -8.02 -27.69
N VAL A 18 -6.77 -7.43 -26.63
CA VAL A 18 -6.16 -6.29 -25.94
C VAL A 18 -4.98 -6.85 -25.15
N VAL A 19 -3.77 -6.54 -25.61
CA VAL A 19 -2.54 -6.75 -24.85
C VAL A 19 -2.54 -5.72 -23.71
N LEU A 20 -3.24 -6.01 -22.62
CA LEU A 20 -3.01 -5.33 -21.35
C LEU A 20 -1.76 -5.93 -20.72
N GLY A 21 -0.62 -5.44 -21.18
CA GLY A 21 0.63 -5.51 -20.44
C GLY A 21 0.51 -4.65 -19.19
N VAL A 22 -0.02 -5.23 -18.12
CA VAL A 22 0.23 -4.74 -16.77
C VAL A 22 1.09 -5.79 -16.14
N GLY A 23 2.38 -5.48 -16.02
CA GLY A 23 3.34 -6.29 -15.30
C GLY A 23 2.87 -6.42 -13.85
N ALA A 24 2.16 -7.50 -13.57
CA ALA A 24 2.08 -8.05 -12.24
C ALA A 24 3.48 -8.60 -11.94
N VAL A 25 4.38 -7.72 -11.50
CA VAL A 25 5.55 -8.15 -10.76
C VAL A 25 5.00 -8.67 -9.44
N VAL A 26 4.66 -9.96 -9.46
CA VAL A 26 4.41 -10.75 -8.26
C VAL A 26 5.76 -10.88 -7.59
N TRP A 27 6.12 -9.90 -6.75
CA TRP A 27 7.24 -10.09 -5.83
C TRP A 27 6.71 -10.90 -4.65
N GLY A 28 6.82 -12.22 -4.80
CA GLY A 28 6.69 -13.14 -3.70
C GLY A 28 7.90 -12.99 -2.79
N ASN A 29 7.70 -12.37 -1.64
CA ASN A 29 8.41 -12.73 -0.44
C ASN A 29 7.41 -12.60 0.71
N GLY A 30 7.05 -13.74 1.30
CA GLY A 30 6.14 -13.76 2.43
C GLY A 30 6.73 -12.96 3.59
N PHE A 31 5.97 -12.01 4.12
CA PHE A 31 6.27 -11.39 5.40
C PHE A 31 5.01 -11.44 6.26
N GLY A 32 5.11 -12.21 7.35
CA GLY A 32 4.19 -12.12 8.48
C GLY A 32 4.33 -10.76 9.19
N ALA A 33 3.37 -10.48 10.07
CA ALA A 33 2.96 -9.16 10.56
C ALA A 33 2.00 -8.42 9.57
N PRO A 34 1.11 -7.52 10.04
CA PRO A 34 -0.28 -7.37 9.56
C PRO A 34 -0.46 -6.65 8.20
N TYR A 35 0.52 -6.76 7.30
CA TYR A 35 0.54 -6.09 5.99
C TYR A 35 -0.17 -6.89 4.89
N SER A 36 -0.96 -7.90 5.25
CA SER A 36 -1.75 -8.66 4.29
C SER A 36 -2.72 -7.73 3.58
N LEU A 37 -2.48 -7.53 2.28
CA LEU A 37 -3.40 -6.78 1.43
C LEU A 37 -4.68 -7.58 1.26
N ALA A 38 -5.80 -6.97 1.63
CA ALA A 38 -7.12 -7.51 1.35
C ALA A 38 -7.35 -7.58 -0.17
N SER A 39 -8.14 -8.55 -0.62
CA SER A 39 -8.51 -8.66 -2.04
C SER A 39 -9.32 -7.45 -2.56
N SER A 40 -9.93 -6.70 -1.64
CA SER A 40 -10.70 -5.49 -1.89
C SER A 40 -10.70 -4.60 -0.63
N PRO A 41 -10.74 -3.26 -0.75
CA PRO A 41 -10.66 -2.51 -2.00
C PRO A 41 -9.23 -2.50 -2.56
N ARG A 42 -9.08 -2.47 -3.89
CA ARG A 42 -7.77 -2.21 -4.49
C ARG A 42 -7.37 -0.75 -4.28
N VAL A 43 -6.07 -0.50 -4.12
CA VAL A 43 -5.50 0.85 -4.00
C VAL A 43 -4.69 1.21 -5.23
N ASP A 44 -4.65 2.50 -5.54
CA ASP A 44 -3.85 3.07 -6.60
C ASP A 44 -2.79 3.97 -5.95
N VAL A 45 -1.57 3.44 -5.82
CA VAL A 45 -0.48 4.04 -5.03
C VAL A 45 0.81 3.96 -5.82
N THR A 46 1.48 5.10 -5.98
CA THR A 46 2.84 5.19 -6.51
C THR A 46 3.81 5.51 -5.38
N VAL A 47 4.73 4.59 -5.09
CA VAL A 47 5.80 4.82 -4.10
C VAL A 47 7.09 5.22 -4.81
N ARG A 48 7.72 6.29 -4.34
CA ARG A 48 9.01 6.78 -4.85
C ARG A 48 9.92 7.11 -3.68
N ALA A 49 11.20 6.82 -3.85
CA ALA A 49 12.24 7.33 -2.96
C ALA A 49 12.56 8.79 -3.30
N GLU A 50 12.81 9.60 -2.27
CA GLU A 50 13.44 10.90 -2.44
C GLU A 50 14.80 10.73 -3.13
N ARG A 51 15.21 11.74 -3.90
CA ARG A 51 16.56 11.80 -4.45
C ARG A 51 17.56 12.03 -3.32
N SER A 52 18.03 10.96 -2.71
CA SER A 52 19.14 10.98 -1.77
C SER A 52 20.47 10.69 -2.47
N ARG A 53 21.56 11.12 -1.83
CA ARG A 53 22.92 10.70 -2.18
C ARG A 53 23.29 9.36 -1.54
N TYR A 54 22.49 8.89 -0.59
CA TYR A 54 22.66 7.62 0.09
C TYR A 54 21.80 6.54 -0.58
N PRO A 55 22.37 5.36 -0.89
CA PRO A 55 21.64 4.30 -1.58
C PRO A 55 20.46 3.74 -0.76
N ASP A 56 20.51 3.93 0.57
CA ASP A 56 19.63 3.34 1.56
C ASP A 56 18.16 3.74 1.37
N VAL A 57 17.88 4.97 0.91
CA VAL A 57 16.49 5.46 0.76
C VAL A 57 15.71 4.70 -0.31
N ARG A 58 16.39 4.21 -1.37
CA ARG A 58 15.73 3.39 -2.39
C ARG A 58 15.39 2.00 -1.87
N GLU A 59 16.30 1.39 -1.12
CA GLU A 59 16.07 0.10 -0.47
C GLU A 59 14.92 0.22 0.56
N THR A 60 14.93 1.27 1.39
CA THR A 60 13.82 1.52 2.31
C THR A 60 12.50 1.74 1.59
N ALA A 61 12.48 2.40 0.43
CA ALA A 61 11.25 2.57 -0.34
C ALA A 61 10.67 1.24 -0.84
N GLU A 62 11.51 0.26 -1.16
CA GLU A 62 11.09 -1.09 -1.49
C GLU A 62 10.56 -1.83 -0.24
N ASP A 63 11.26 -1.71 0.89
CA ASP A 63 10.87 -2.32 2.17
C ASP A 63 9.50 -1.82 2.68
N VAL A 64 9.24 -0.52 2.55
CA VAL A 64 8.02 0.10 3.11
C VAL A 64 6.82 0.10 2.16
N ASP A 65 6.99 -0.29 0.89
CA ASP A 65 5.91 -0.25 -0.11
C ASP A 65 4.67 -1.03 0.37
N THR A 66 4.87 -2.21 0.96
CA THR A 66 3.75 -3.06 1.40
C THR A 66 2.99 -2.45 2.58
N VAL A 67 3.68 -1.91 3.60
CA VAL A 67 3.02 -1.27 4.75
C VAL A 67 2.26 -0.01 4.34
N VAL A 68 2.81 0.80 3.43
CA VAL A 68 2.14 2.00 2.92
C VAL A 68 0.89 1.62 2.13
N ARG A 69 0.96 0.62 1.26
CA ARG A 69 -0.22 0.14 0.52
C ARG A 69 -1.30 -0.41 1.44
N ALA A 70 -0.92 -1.17 2.47
CA ALA A 70 -1.85 -1.66 3.48
C ALA A 70 -2.52 -0.50 4.22
N TYR A 71 -1.75 0.48 4.67
CA TYR A 71 -2.25 1.70 5.32
C TYR A 71 -3.29 2.43 4.45
N VAL A 72 -2.95 2.73 3.19
CA VAL A 72 -3.89 3.39 2.24
C VAL A 72 -5.12 2.52 1.98
N GLN A 73 -4.98 1.19 1.94
CA GLN A 73 -6.11 0.29 1.75
C GLN A 73 -7.07 0.32 2.93
N ARG A 74 -6.56 0.35 4.16
CA ARG A 74 -7.40 0.43 5.36
C ARG A 74 -8.06 1.80 5.50
N LEU A 75 -7.36 2.89 5.16
CA LEU A 75 -7.97 4.22 5.02
C LEU A 75 -9.14 4.21 4.03
N LYS A 76 -8.91 3.68 2.81
CA LYS A 76 -9.93 3.60 1.76
C LYS A 76 -11.15 2.78 2.18
N ALA A 77 -10.92 1.71 2.94
CA ALA A 77 -11.98 0.83 3.46
C ALA A 77 -12.72 1.43 4.68
N GLY A 78 -12.18 2.48 5.30
CA GLY A 78 -12.65 2.96 6.60
C GLY A 78 -12.39 1.96 7.74
N ASP A 79 -11.36 1.13 7.58
CA ASP A 79 -11.03 0.02 8.47
C ASP A 79 -10.13 0.48 9.63
N VAL A 80 -10.78 1.01 10.67
CA VAL A 80 -10.11 1.48 11.89
C VAL A 80 -9.36 0.36 12.61
N GLU A 81 -9.92 -0.86 12.62
CA GLU A 81 -9.31 -2.01 13.27
C GLU A 81 -8.05 -2.44 12.53
N GLY A 82 -8.11 -2.55 11.20
CA GLY A 82 -6.95 -2.82 10.37
C GLY A 82 -5.85 -1.76 10.46
N LEU A 83 -6.20 -0.48 10.60
CA LEU A 83 -5.19 0.56 10.87
C LEU A 83 -4.56 0.44 12.25
N THR A 84 -5.34 0.03 13.25
CA THR A 84 -4.85 -0.20 14.61
C THR A 84 -3.82 -1.33 14.64
N GLU A 85 -4.05 -2.39 13.86
CA GLU A 85 -3.09 -3.50 13.72
C GLU A 85 -1.76 -3.08 13.07
N LEU A 86 -1.77 -2.04 12.22
CA LEU A 86 -0.54 -1.52 11.60
C LEU A 86 0.29 -0.64 12.54
N ALA A 87 -0.25 -0.25 13.69
CA ALA A 87 0.47 0.58 14.65
C ALA A 87 1.64 -0.19 15.29
N GLY A 88 2.75 0.50 15.52
CA GLY A 88 3.90 -0.09 16.19
C GLY A 88 3.59 -0.50 17.64
N PRO A 89 4.23 -1.55 18.17
CA PRO A 89 3.92 -2.07 19.51
C PRO A 89 4.24 -1.09 20.65
N ALA A 90 5.10 -0.10 20.39
CA ALA A 90 5.45 0.95 21.34
C ALA A 90 4.41 2.09 21.45
N TYR A 91 3.35 2.07 20.62
CA TYR A 91 2.33 3.12 20.62
C TYR A 91 1.11 2.74 21.47
N GLU A 92 0.71 3.67 22.32
CA GLU A 92 -0.48 3.62 23.14
C GLU A 92 -1.69 4.24 22.42
N GLU A 93 -2.87 3.73 22.76
CA GLU A 93 -4.17 4.19 22.24
C GLU A 93 -4.28 4.33 20.70
N PRO A 94 -3.71 3.41 19.88
CA PRO A 94 -3.68 3.55 18.42
C PRO A 94 -5.06 3.65 17.77
N ARG A 95 -6.11 3.13 18.43
CA ARG A 95 -7.49 3.12 17.92
C ARG A 95 -8.07 4.52 17.75
N GLY A 96 -7.78 5.44 18.68
CA GLY A 96 -8.26 6.83 18.60
C GLY A 96 -7.66 7.53 17.40
N ALA A 97 -6.33 7.45 17.28
CA ALA A 97 -5.59 7.97 16.14
C ALA A 97 -6.03 7.33 14.81
N ALA A 98 -6.25 6.01 14.77
CA ALA A 98 -6.78 5.32 13.58
C ALA A 98 -8.12 5.89 13.11
N HIS A 99 -9.03 6.18 14.05
CA HIS A 99 -10.31 6.79 13.74
C HIS A 99 -10.16 8.20 13.14
N ASP A 100 -9.23 9.00 13.69
CA ASP A 100 -8.93 10.32 13.16
C ASP A 100 -8.32 10.25 11.76
N GLN A 101 -7.41 9.30 11.50
CA GLN A 101 -6.82 9.06 10.18
C GLN A 101 -7.89 8.69 9.14
N VAL A 102 -8.81 7.77 9.46
CA VAL A 102 -9.93 7.41 8.56
C VAL A 102 -10.81 8.62 8.27
N ARG A 103 -11.15 9.39 9.31
CA ARG A 103 -12.01 10.57 9.17
C ARG A 103 -11.36 11.62 8.27
N GLU A 104 -10.07 11.84 8.43
CA GLU A 104 -9.36 12.92 7.75
C GLU A 104 -8.91 12.57 6.32
N PHE A 105 -8.43 11.34 6.10
CA PHE A 105 -7.78 10.94 4.85
C PHE A 105 -8.51 9.83 4.07
N GLY A 106 -9.55 9.21 4.66
CA GLY A 106 -10.28 8.12 4.02
C GLY A 106 -10.90 8.49 2.66
N GLU A 107 -11.40 9.72 2.52
CA GLU A 107 -11.88 10.21 1.21
C GLU A 107 -10.74 10.41 0.21
N GLY A 108 -9.59 10.91 0.65
CA GLY A 108 -8.39 11.06 -0.19
C GLY A 108 -7.90 9.72 -0.73
N ALA A 109 -7.84 8.70 0.13
CA ALA A 109 -7.41 7.34 -0.18
C ALA A 109 -8.28 6.61 -1.23
N ARG A 110 -9.46 7.17 -1.59
CA ARG A 110 -10.28 6.64 -2.68
C ARG A 110 -9.75 7.01 -4.08
N GLY A 111 -8.86 7.99 -4.17
CA GLY A 111 -8.17 8.39 -5.41
C GLY A 111 -6.77 7.79 -5.55
N HIS A 112 -5.98 8.36 -6.46
CA HIS A 112 -4.55 8.11 -6.55
C HIS A 112 -3.82 8.71 -5.35
N VAL A 113 -2.81 8.01 -4.84
CA VAL A 113 -1.93 8.50 -3.78
C VAL A 113 -0.47 8.42 -4.24
N ASP A 114 0.16 9.58 -4.37
CA ASP A 114 1.60 9.67 -4.57
C ASP A 114 2.30 9.63 -3.20
N VAL A 115 3.30 8.77 -3.07
CA VAL A 115 4.04 8.53 -1.84
C VAL A 115 5.51 8.85 -2.10
N MET A 116 6.07 9.72 -1.27
CA MET A 116 7.50 10.02 -1.22
C MET A 116 8.08 9.47 0.07
N VAL A 117 9.00 8.52 -0.03
CA VAL A 117 9.81 8.02 1.09
C VAL A 117 10.99 8.96 1.23
N GLU A 118 11.02 9.68 2.34
CA GLU A 118 12.06 10.67 2.64
C GLU A 118 13.23 10.00 3.36
N GLU A 119 14.39 10.63 3.29
CA GLU A 119 15.58 10.16 3.99
C GLU A 119 15.35 10.20 5.51
N GLY A 120 15.43 9.02 6.14
CA GLY A 120 15.42 8.90 7.59
C GLY A 120 16.69 9.47 8.21
N VAL A 121 16.57 10.09 9.39
CA VAL A 121 17.73 10.56 10.16
C VAL A 121 18.47 9.39 10.84
N VAL A 122 17.74 8.29 11.05
CA VAL A 122 18.20 7.03 11.65
C VAL A 122 17.62 5.86 10.86
N ASP A 123 18.24 4.69 10.95
CA ASP A 123 17.91 3.49 10.16
C ASP A 123 16.60 2.79 10.56
N TYR A 124 15.98 3.23 11.66
CA TYR A 124 14.73 2.70 12.19
C TYR A 124 13.55 3.69 12.13
N PHE A 125 13.75 4.92 11.65
CA PHE A 125 12.67 5.89 11.43
C PHE A 125 12.71 6.44 10.01
N ASN A 126 11.60 6.28 9.29
CA ASN A 126 11.45 6.83 7.96
C ASN A 126 10.18 7.69 7.85
N PRO A 127 10.34 9.01 7.62
CA PRO A 127 9.22 9.84 7.23
C PRO A 127 8.76 9.49 5.81
N VAL A 128 7.45 9.47 5.64
CA VAL A 128 6.79 9.23 4.36
C VAL A 128 5.77 10.33 4.15
N ARG A 129 5.85 11.03 3.01
CA ARG A 129 4.86 12.02 2.62
C ARG A 129 3.88 11.42 1.63
N LEU A 130 2.60 11.43 1.98
CA LEU A 130 1.49 11.02 1.12
C LEU A 130 0.83 12.27 0.54
N THR A 131 0.55 12.26 -0.76
CA THR A 131 -0.23 13.29 -1.46
C THR A 131 -1.48 12.65 -2.05
N TYR A 132 -2.64 13.13 -1.63
CA TYR A 132 -3.94 12.60 -2.04
C TYR A 132 -4.49 13.42 -3.21
N ASP A 133 -4.32 12.95 -4.45
CA ASP A 133 -4.69 13.72 -5.65
C ASP A 133 -6.15 14.16 -5.67
N ARG A 134 -7.03 13.32 -5.11
CA ARG A 134 -8.48 13.56 -5.07
C ARG A 134 -8.85 14.76 -4.21
N THR A 135 -8.20 14.95 -3.08
CA THR A 135 -8.52 16.01 -2.10
C THR A 135 -7.49 17.13 -2.08
N GLY A 136 -6.32 16.93 -2.69
CA GLY A 136 -5.16 17.82 -2.58
C GLY A 136 -4.51 17.81 -1.20
N GLN A 137 -4.97 16.96 -0.28
CA GLN A 137 -4.39 16.85 1.06
C GLN A 137 -2.99 16.26 1.00
N LYS A 138 -2.16 16.68 1.97
CA LYS A 138 -0.85 16.10 2.23
C LYS A 138 -0.84 15.54 3.63
N GLN A 139 -0.23 14.39 3.80
CA GLN A 139 -0.03 13.76 5.09
C GLN A 139 1.45 13.43 5.26
N GLU A 140 1.95 13.68 6.46
CA GLU A 140 3.23 13.14 6.92
C GLU A 140 2.92 11.93 7.81
N LEU A 141 3.54 10.81 7.46
CA LEU A 141 3.40 9.53 8.14
C LEU A 141 4.79 9.09 8.59
N LEU A 142 4.94 8.74 9.87
CA LEU A 142 6.17 8.15 10.36
C LEU A 142 6.07 6.63 10.26
N LEU A 143 7.09 5.98 9.69
CA LEU A 143 7.28 4.55 9.76
C LEU A 143 8.42 4.22 10.73
N VAL A 144 8.22 3.20 11.55
CA VAL A 144 9.16 2.76 12.58
C VAL A 144 9.55 1.32 12.33
N LYS A 145 10.84 1.01 12.34
CA LYS A 145 11.34 -0.36 12.26
C LYS A 145 11.51 -0.93 13.66
N ASP A 146 10.81 -2.01 13.96
CA ASP A 146 10.92 -2.75 15.22
C ASP A 146 10.89 -4.27 14.94
N ASP A 147 11.80 -5.00 15.57
CA ASP A 147 12.05 -6.44 15.36
C ASP A 147 12.11 -6.85 13.88
N GLY A 148 12.75 -6.03 13.04
CA GLY A 148 12.90 -6.27 11.60
C GLY A 148 11.66 -5.98 10.75
N HIS A 149 10.59 -5.44 11.34
CA HIS A 149 9.33 -5.12 10.65
C HIS A 149 9.05 -3.61 10.68
N TRP A 150 8.39 -3.09 9.63
CA TRP A 150 8.01 -1.68 9.53
C TRP A 150 6.59 -1.45 10.02
N TRP A 151 6.42 -0.56 10.98
CA TRP A 151 5.14 -0.23 11.59
C TRP A 151 4.76 1.22 11.32
N VAL A 152 3.47 1.52 11.42
CA VAL A 152 2.98 2.90 11.36
C VAL A 152 3.10 3.54 12.73
N GLY A 153 3.69 4.73 12.79
CA GLY A 153 3.65 5.58 13.97
C GLY A 153 2.26 6.15 14.17
N LEU A 154 1.44 5.49 14.99
CA LEU A 154 0.03 5.80 15.17
C LEU A 154 -0.36 5.70 16.65
N GLY A 155 -0.77 6.82 17.24
CA GLY A 155 -1.10 6.90 18.67
C GLY A 155 -0.10 7.75 19.44
N GLU A 156 -0.17 7.69 20.76
CA GLU A 156 0.79 8.35 21.64
C GLU A 156 1.95 7.39 21.93
N GLY A 157 3.17 7.89 21.99
CA GLY A 157 4.33 7.05 22.30
C GLY A 157 5.61 7.66 21.77
N ASP A 158 6.69 7.40 22.49
CA ASP A 158 8.04 7.61 21.97
C ASP A 158 8.59 6.24 21.57
N PRO A 159 8.61 5.88 20.29
CA PRO A 159 9.21 4.63 19.85
C PRO A 159 10.68 4.50 20.26
N ALA A 160 11.40 5.61 20.50
CA ALA A 160 12.78 5.58 20.99
C ALA A 160 12.90 5.25 22.50
N ALA A 161 11.80 5.24 23.26
CA ALA A 161 11.83 4.91 24.69
C ALA A 161 12.00 3.41 24.99
N GLY A 162 11.81 2.54 23.98
CA GLY A 162 11.93 1.08 24.08
C GLY A 162 13.11 0.46 23.32
N MET A 163 13.92 1.28 22.65
CA MET A 163 15.05 0.85 21.80
C MET A 163 16.42 1.14 22.42
#